data_AF-A0A2E2AIC3-F1
#
_entry.id   AF-A0A2E2AIC3-F1
#
_cell.length_a   1.000
_cell.length_b   1.000
_cell.length_c   1.000
_cell.angle_alpha   90.00
_cell.angle_beta   90.00
_cell.angle_gamma   90.00
#
_symmetry.space_group_name_H-M   'P 1'
#
loop_
_entity.id
_entity.type
_entity.pdbx_description
1 polymer ?
#
loop_
_entity_poly.entity_id
_entity_poly.type
_entity_poly.pdbx_seq_one_letter_code
_entity_poly.pdbx_strand_id
1 'polypeptide(L)'
;MFCNNRIIYFIQKCVCLIIGLIIITTFYLPNGAKAEELQYQSLPPGKGRAQVLKNCTVCHSSAIILQTHMSRKKWDQTLSWMQEKQGLWDLQPDLRKIILDYLSTYQGAKKSPSQPNNPMGHQYSYLPNPL
;
A
#
# COMPACT_ATOMS: atom_id res chain seq x y z
N MET A 1 -56.22 12.58 -45.51
CA MET A 1 -55.30 11.53 -45.02
C MET A 1 -53.85 12.05 -45.06
N PHE A 2 -53.52 13.18 -44.38
CA PHE A 2 -52.17 13.78 -44.41
C PHE A 2 -51.81 14.53 -43.11
N CYS A 3 -52.15 13.98 -41.94
CA CYS A 3 -51.76 14.56 -40.64
C CYS A 3 -50.75 13.71 -39.84
N ASN A 4 -50.41 12.51 -40.31
CA ASN A 4 -49.66 11.54 -39.51
C ASN A 4 -48.13 11.71 -39.61
N ASN A 5 -47.59 11.94 -40.82
CA ASN A 5 -46.13 11.97 -40.99
C ASN A 5 -45.47 13.17 -40.31
N ARG A 6 -46.08 14.36 -40.37
CA ARG A 6 -45.43 15.59 -39.84
C ARG A 6 -45.28 15.55 -38.32
N ILE A 7 -46.22 14.91 -37.61
CA ILE A 7 -46.17 14.68 -36.17
C ILE A 7 -45.13 13.60 -35.84
N ILE A 8 -45.09 12.49 -36.60
CA ILE A 8 -44.10 11.42 -36.41
C ILE A 8 -42.67 11.93 -36.65
N TYR A 9 -42.43 12.74 -37.68
CA TYR A 9 -41.11 13.35 -37.93
C TYR A 9 -40.70 14.33 -36.84
N PHE A 10 -41.66 15.05 -36.25
CA PHE A 10 -41.41 15.97 -35.15
C PHE A 10 -41.04 15.20 -33.88
N ILE A 11 -41.78 14.13 -33.57
CA ILE A 11 -41.48 13.21 -32.46
C ILE A 11 -40.12 12.55 -32.65
N GLN A 12 -39.80 12.04 -33.84
CA GLN A 12 -38.51 11.41 -34.13
C GLN A 12 -37.32 12.37 -33.96
N LYS A 13 -37.45 13.64 -34.41
CA LYS A 13 -36.41 14.66 -34.21
C LYS A 13 -36.24 15.04 -32.74
N CYS A 14 -37.33 15.18 -31.99
CA CYS A 14 -37.28 15.45 -30.56
C CYS A 14 -36.63 14.28 -29.80
N VAL A 15 -36.99 13.03 -30.11
CA VAL A 15 -36.43 11.83 -29.48
C VAL A 15 -34.92 11.72 -29.75
N CYS A 16 -34.45 11.96 -30.99
CA CYS A 16 -33.02 11.94 -31.28
C CYS A 16 -32.23 13.06 -30.55
N LEU A 17 -32.81 14.25 -30.40
CA LEU A 17 -32.17 15.35 -29.67
C LEU A 17 -32.09 15.07 -28.17
N ILE A 18 -33.13 14.47 -27.59
CA ILE A 18 -33.15 14.11 -26.16
C ILE A 18 -32.16 12.97 -25.88
N ILE A 19 -32.10 11.95 -26.73
CA ILE A 19 -31.12 10.86 -26.61
C ILE A 19 -29.69 11.38 -26.76
N GLY A 20 -29.44 12.28 -27.71
CA GLY A 20 -28.13 12.91 -27.89
C GLY A 20 -27.68 13.70 -26.64
N LEU A 21 -28.57 14.48 -26.04
CA LEU A 21 -28.29 15.23 -24.81
C LEU A 21 -28.01 14.30 -23.61
N ILE A 22 -28.76 13.21 -23.47
CA ILE A 22 -28.54 12.21 -22.42
C ILE A 22 -27.17 11.55 -22.59
N ILE A 23 -26.81 11.12 -23.82
CA ILE A 23 -25.50 10.50 -24.09
C ILE A 23 -24.36 11.48 -23.77
N ILE A 24 -24.49 12.75 -24.15
CA ILE A 24 -23.49 13.79 -23.83
C ILE A 24 -23.37 13.97 -22.31
N THR A 25 -24.48 14.07 -21.57
CA THR A 25 -24.41 14.20 -20.10
C THR A 25 -23.79 12.99 -19.41
N THR A 26 -24.04 11.77 -19.91
CA THR A 26 -23.44 10.55 -19.35
C THR A 26 -21.96 10.40 -19.67
N PHE A 27 -21.51 10.92 -20.82
CA PHE A 27 -20.10 10.83 -21.25
C PHE A 27 -19.21 11.89 -20.57
N TYR A 28 -19.80 13.01 -20.14
CA TYR A 28 -19.10 14.11 -19.47
C TYR A 28 -19.20 14.10 -17.94
N LEU A 29 -19.85 13.10 -17.33
CA LEU A 29 -19.66 12.84 -15.91
C LEU A 29 -18.25 12.26 -15.75
N PRO A 30 -17.27 13.01 -15.19
CA PRO A 30 -16.02 12.38 -14.80
C PRO A 30 -16.43 11.28 -13.82
N ASN A 31 -16.10 10.03 -14.15
CA ASN A 31 -16.14 8.92 -13.19
C ASN A 31 -15.51 9.47 -11.93
N GLY A 32 -16.33 9.70 -10.89
CA GLY A 32 -15.93 10.46 -9.72
C GLY A 32 -14.57 9.92 -9.29
N ALA A 33 -13.58 10.82 -9.23
CA ALA A 33 -12.22 10.47 -8.84
C ALA A 33 -12.28 9.80 -7.49
N LYS A 34 -12.37 8.46 -7.48
CA LYS A 34 -12.04 7.63 -6.35
C LYS A 34 -10.59 8.00 -6.12
N ALA A 35 -10.32 8.73 -5.04
CA ALA A 35 -8.97 8.87 -4.54
C ALA A 35 -8.44 7.45 -4.46
N GLU A 36 -7.58 7.09 -5.42
CA GLU A 36 -6.98 5.79 -5.48
C GLU A 36 -6.20 5.68 -4.19
N GLU A 37 -6.74 4.92 -3.22
CA GLU A 37 -5.89 4.34 -2.20
C GLU A 37 -4.95 3.47 -3.01
N LEU A 38 -3.79 4.05 -3.37
CA LEU A 38 -2.70 3.36 -4.03
C LEU A 38 -2.61 2.01 -3.36
N GLN A 39 -2.99 0.96 -4.09
CA GLN A 39 -3.04 -0.40 -3.63
C GLN A 39 -1.59 -0.87 -3.47
N TYR A 40 -0.90 -0.30 -2.48
CA TYR A 40 0.51 -0.53 -2.15
C TYR A 40 0.73 -1.94 -1.58
N GLN A 41 -0.36 -2.67 -1.36
CA GLN A 41 -0.46 -4.02 -0.80
C GLN A 41 0.51 -4.28 0.34
N SER A 42 -0.08 -4.24 1.54
CA SER A 42 0.11 -5.23 2.60
C SER A 42 0.64 -4.71 3.94
N LEU A 43 1.09 -3.45 4.08
CA LEU A 43 1.39 -2.90 5.43
C LEU A 43 0.12 -2.42 6.20
N PRO A 44 -0.08 -2.78 7.49
CA PRO A 44 -1.28 -2.41 8.26
C PRO A 44 -1.51 -0.89 8.37
N PRO A 45 -2.75 -0.37 8.30
CA PRO A 45 -2.99 1.07 8.46
C PRO A 45 -2.55 1.58 9.85
N GLY A 46 -1.88 2.74 9.89
CA GLY A 46 -1.36 3.29 11.14
C GLY A 46 -0.51 4.57 11.01
N LYS A 47 -0.33 5.28 12.14
CA LYS A 47 0.57 6.45 12.22
C LYS A 47 2.01 6.01 11.91
N GLY A 48 2.63 6.62 10.91
CA GLY A 48 3.97 6.27 10.46
C GLY A 48 4.00 5.38 9.22
N ARG A 49 2.87 4.81 8.77
CA ARG A 49 2.81 3.97 7.55
C ARG A 49 3.39 4.71 6.35
N ALA A 50 2.92 5.94 6.08
CA ALA A 50 3.36 6.72 4.93
C ALA A 50 4.87 6.99 4.94
N GLN A 51 5.45 7.23 6.12
CA GLN A 51 6.88 7.42 6.31
C GLN A 51 7.64 6.14 5.98
N VAL A 52 7.15 4.97 6.40
CA VAL A 52 7.73 3.68 6.01
C VAL A 52 7.61 3.46 4.50
N LEU A 53 6.43 3.69 3.91
CA LEU A 53 6.27 3.48 2.47
C LEU A 53 7.20 4.38 1.65
N LYS A 54 7.33 5.64 2.05
CA LYS A 54 8.16 6.62 1.36
C LYS A 54 9.66 6.32 1.47
N ASN A 55 10.13 5.79 2.61
CA ASN A 55 11.56 5.65 2.86
C ASN A 55 12.08 4.22 2.68
N CYS A 56 11.25 3.20 2.93
CA CYS A 56 11.71 1.81 2.99
C CYS A 56 11.44 1.03 1.70
N THR A 57 10.67 1.57 0.74
CA THR A 57 10.40 0.87 -0.53
C THR A 57 10.88 1.59 -1.77
N VAL A 58 11.87 2.47 -1.59
CA VAL A 58 12.62 3.03 -2.72
C VAL A 58 13.56 1.99 -3.33
N CYS A 59 14.08 1.05 -2.52
CA CYS A 59 15.06 0.05 -2.98
C CYS A 59 14.48 -1.36 -3.17
N HIS A 60 13.46 -1.74 -2.41
CA HIS A 60 12.86 -3.08 -2.44
C HIS A 60 11.38 -3.06 -2.04
N SER A 61 10.64 -4.12 -2.35
CA SER A 61 9.21 -4.23 -2.06
C SER A 61 8.88 -4.18 -0.55
N SER A 62 7.66 -3.74 -0.21
CA SER A 62 7.09 -3.78 1.14
C SER A 62 6.93 -5.20 1.68
N ALA A 63 6.93 -6.20 0.80
CA ALA A 63 6.84 -7.63 1.15
C ALA A 63 7.92 -8.05 2.16
N ILE A 64 9.15 -7.54 2.04
CA ILE A 64 10.24 -7.86 2.99
C ILE A 64 9.89 -7.37 4.40
N ILE A 65 9.30 -6.17 4.51
CA ILE A 65 8.90 -5.60 5.79
C ILE A 65 7.83 -6.48 6.43
N LEU A 66 6.89 -6.97 5.64
CA LEU A 66 5.78 -7.81 6.10
C LEU A 66 6.18 -9.18 6.61
N GLN A 67 7.19 -9.78 5.98
CA GLN A 67 7.72 -11.08 6.37
C GLN A 67 8.63 -10.98 7.61
N THR A 68 9.11 -9.78 7.92
CA THR A 68 10.09 -9.54 8.99
C THR A 68 9.41 -9.13 10.29
N HIS A 69 9.71 -9.83 11.37
CA HIS A 69 9.17 -9.55 12.70
C HIS A 69 10.30 -9.47 13.72
N MET A 70 10.58 -8.27 14.22
CA MET A 70 11.74 -8.00 15.05
C MET A 70 11.42 -7.05 16.19
N SER A 71 12.23 -7.08 17.26
CA SER A 71 12.11 -6.10 18.33
C SER A 71 12.47 -4.70 17.80
N ARG A 72 11.99 -3.65 18.48
CA ARG A 72 12.34 -2.27 18.12
C ARG A 72 13.86 -2.06 18.00
N LYS A 73 14.63 -2.60 18.95
CA LYS A 73 16.11 -2.52 18.95
C LYS A 73 16.70 -3.17 17.70
N LYS A 74 16.15 -4.31 17.26
CA LYS A 74 16.62 -4.99 16.06
C LYS A 74 16.27 -4.22 14.79
N TRP A 75 15.07 -3.65 14.70
CA TRP A 75 14.72 -2.73 13.62
C TRP A 75 15.65 -1.52 13.55
N ASP A 76 15.99 -0.93 14.70
CA ASP A 76 16.93 0.19 14.78
C ASP A 76 18.33 -0.20 14.28
N GLN A 77 18.83 -1.37 14.69
CA GLN A 77 20.09 -1.90 14.15
C GLN A 77 20.04 -2.12 12.64
N THR A 78 18.93 -2.63 12.10
CA THR A 78 18.73 -2.81 10.67
C THR A 78 18.77 -1.48 9.92
N LEU A 79 18.10 -0.44 10.42
CA LEU A 79 18.13 0.89 9.81
C LEU A 79 19.55 1.48 9.81
N SER A 80 20.30 1.34 10.91
CA SER A 80 21.71 1.77 10.94
C SER A 80 22.56 1.02 9.92
N TRP A 81 22.41 -0.29 9.82
CA TRP A 81 23.12 -1.09 8.82
C TRP A 81 22.75 -0.69 7.39
N MET A 82 21.47 -0.40 7.12
CA MET A 82 21.03 0.08 5.81
C MET A 82 21.68 1.42 5.45
N GLN A 83 21.80 2.34 6.41
CA GLN A 83 22.50 3.61 6.19
C GLN A 83 23.99 3.42 5.95
N GLU A 84 24.65 2.57 6.74
CA GLU A 84 26.10 2.34 6.66
C GLU A 84 26.53 1.53 5.43
N LYS A 85 25.70 0.57 4.99
CA LYS A 85 26.10 -0.47 4.01
C LYS A 85 25.24 -0.51 2.75
N GLN A 86 24.00 -0.04 2.81
CA GLN A 86 23.05 -0.15 1.68
C GLN A 86 22.68 1.21 1.08
N GLY A 87 23.25 2.31 1.58
CA GLY A 87 23.02 3.65 1.04
C GLY A 87 21.66 4.26 1.40
N LEU A 88 21.00 3.78 2.45
CA LEU A 88 19.83 4.49 3.00
C LEU A 88 20.29 5.88 3.47
N TRP A 89 19.56 6.91 3.07
CA TRP A 89 19.88 8.28 3.46
C TRP A 89 19.71 8.51 4.96
N ASP A 90 20.20 9.65 5.45
CA ASP A 90 20.03 10.02 6.84
C ASP A 90 18.56 10.22 7.21
N LEU A 91 18.07 9.37 8.11
CA LEU A 91 16.75 9.50 8.69
C LEU A 91 16.87 10.39 9.92
N GLN A 92 16.50 11.67 9.78
CA GLN A 92 16.48 12.63 10.90
C GLN A 92 15.82 12.03 12.15
N PRO A 93 16.27 12.38 13.37
CA PRO A 93 15.89 11.69 14.60
C PRO A 93 14.38 11.48 14.78
N ASP A 94 13.57 12.51 14.50
CA ASP A 94 12.11 12.45 14.62
C ASP A 94 11.48 11.51 13.59
N LEU A 95 11.97 11.54 12.34
CA LEU A 95 11.51 10.64 11.27
C LEU A 95 11.86 9.19 11.61
N ARG A 96 13.09 8.95 12.06
CA ARG A 96 13.55 7.62 12.49
C ARG A 96 12.69 7.10 13.63
N LYS A 97 12.38 7.94 14.62
CA LYS A 97 11.49 7.57 15.73
C LYS A 97 10.11 7.15 15.23
N ILE A 98 9.50 7.90 14.30
CA ILE A 98 8.18 7.57 13.72
C ILE A 98 8.22 6.22 12.98
N ILE A 99 9.26 5.98 12.19
CA ILE A 99 9.46 4.72 11.46
C ILE A 99 9.59 3.55 12.44
N LEU A 100 10.41 3.70 13.49
CA LEU A 100 10.61 2.67 14.51
C LEU A 100 9.34 2.41 15.33
N ASP A 101 8.58 3.45 15.67
CA ASP A 101 7.29 3.34 16.36
C ASP A 101 6.33 2.47 15.53
N TYR A 102 6.22 2.76 14.24
CA TYR A 102 5.39 1.98 13.33
C TYR A 102 5.87 0.52 13.19
N LEU A 103 7.14 0.30 12.84
CA LEU A 103 7.69 -1.04 12.61
C LEU A 103 7.60 -1.92 13.85
N SER A 104 7.87 -1.36 15.03
CA SER A 104 7.77 -2.13 16.27
C SER A 104 6.32 -2.43 16.69
N THR A 105 5.36 -1.60 16.30
CA THR A 105 3.93 -1.81 16.58
C THR A 105 3.34 -2.89 15.69
N TYR A 106 3.58 -2.82 14.37
CA TYR A 106 2.92 -3.69 13.40
C TYR A 106 3.78 -4.90 12.97
N GLN A 107 5.10 -4.77 13.06
CA GLN A 107 6.10 -5.78 12.68
C GLN A 107 7.04 -6.10 13.87
N GLY A 108 6.49 -6.08 15.08
CA GLY A 108 7.19 -6.46 16.32
C GLY A 108 7.57 -7.95 16.38
N ALA A 109 8.49 -8.30 17.27
CA ALA A 109 8.91 -9.68 17.49
C ALA A 109 7.72 -10.55 17.92
N LYS A 110 7.56 -11.71 17.26
CA LYS A 110 6.59 -12.72 17.68
C LYS A 110 7.10 -13.37 18.97
N LYS A 111 6.21 -13.65 19.92
CA LYS A 111 6.55 -14.45 21.10
C LYS A 111 6.90 -15.85 20.61
N SER A 112 8.15 -16.29 20.76
CA SER A 112 8.49 -17.69 20.50
C SER A 112 7.68 -18.59 21.43
N PRO A 113 7.14 -19.72 20.94
CA PRO A 113 6.83 -20.84 21.83
C PRO A 113 8.12 -21.18 22.59
N SER A 114 8.05 -21.31 23.91
CA SER A 114 9.18 -21.73 24.74
C SER A 114 9.87 -22.94 24.12
N GLN A 115 11.11 -22.79 23.63
CA GLN A 115 11.88 -23.92 23.15
C GLN A 115 12.18 -24.86 24.32
N PRO A 116 11.89 -26.17 24.22
CA PRO A 116 12.38 -27.14 25.18
C PRO A 116 13.91 -27.07 25.20
N ASN A 117 14.46 -27.02 26.40
CA ASN A 117 15.87 -27.11 26.72
C ASN A 117 16.54 -28.29 26.00
N ASN A 118 17.34 -28.02 24.97
CA ASN A 118 18.20 -29.00 24.33
C ASN A 118 19.63 -28.89 24.90
N PRO A 119 20.10 -29.87 25.70
CA PRO A 119 21.43 -29.83 26.31
C PRO A 119 22.60 -30.13 25.35
N MET A 120 22.38 -30.30 24.04
CA MET A 120 23.43 -30.55 23.03
C MET A 120 23.28 -29.71 21.74
N GLY A 121 22.85 -28.45 21.82
CA GLY A 121 22.65 -27.59 20.64
C GLY A 121 23.91 -26.82 20.22
N HIS A 122 24.49 -27.14 19.05
CA HIS A 122 25.43 -26.25 18.38
C HIS A 122 24.69 -24.95 17.98
N GLN A 123 25.22 -23.82 18.43
CA GLN A 123 24.60 -22.49 18.38
C GLN A 123 24.70 -21.84 16.99
N TYR A 124 24.07 -22.44 15.97
CA TYR A 124 23.80 -21.74 14.72
C TYR A 124 22.36 -21.96 14.30
N SER A 125 21.46 -21.10 14.81
CA SER A 125 20.15 -20.92 14.20
C SER A 125 20.28 -20.01 12.98
N TYR A 126 20.97 -20.49 11.94
CA TYR A 126 20.84 -19.93 10.59
C TYR A 126 19.88 -20.85 9.83
N LEU A 127 18.61 -20.46 9.75
CA LEU A 127 17.72 -21.01 8.73
C LEU A 127 18.10 -20.30 7.42
N PRO A 128 18.66 -20.99 6.41
CA PRO A 128 18.91 -20.36 5.13
C PRO A 128 17.60 -19.82 4.57
N ASN A 129 17.61 -18.57 4.12
CA ASN A 129 16.49 -17.96 3.41
C ASN A 129 16.25 -18.77 2.13
N PRO A 130 15.09 -19.42 1.95
CA PRO A 130 14.77 -20.06 0.69
C PRO A 130 14.47 -18.97 -0.32
N LEU A 131 15.43 -18.70 -1.20
CA LEU A 131 15.14 -18.12 -2.52
C LEU A 131 14.49 -19.19 -3.39
#